data_AF-A0A1Y2HDD3-F1
#
_entry.id   AF-A0A1Y2HDD3-F1
#
_cell.length_a   1.000
_cell.length_b   1.000
_cell.length_c   1.000
_cell.angle_alpha   90.00
_cell.angle_beta   90.00
_cell.angle_gamma   90.00
#
_symmetry.space_group_name_H-M   'P 1'
#
loop_
_entity.id
_entity.type
_entity.pdbx_description
1 polymer ?
#
loop_
_entity_poly.entity_id
_entity_poly.type
_entity_poly.pdbx_seq_one_letter_code
_entity_poly.pdbx_strand_id
1 'polypeptide(L)'
;MSSEPQATITITSPPPNSGSNRVFTLVCAVDASIPSLQAFDAAANLVLHMHPSNYRLIVVYIVALNSESKMPYFDHLDKAYNLEIQDEARHAITECKAYLSRYDHHTNLQYEFVTVEGEGEVGPVLHAYLKESIPETDMVVVGTHNYQGLKKMLYGSVSEYCLQNLPYPVTVVKPAASVPGTGLEGVAIKQAKTRSRTSSNASLPQSPTHH
;
A
#
# COMPACT_ATOMS: atom_id res chain seq x y z
N MET A 1 -13.91 -15.74 -31.10
CA MET A 1 -13.09 -16.38 -30.05
C MET A 1 -11.93 -15.43 -29.76
N SER A 2 -12.14 -14.47 -28.86
CA SER A 2 -11.11 -13.48 -28.51
C SER A 2 -10.34 -14.01 -27.31
N SER A 3 -9.06 -14.31 -27.51
CA SER A 3 -8.12 -14.71 -26.48
C SER A 3 -7.95 -13.58 -25.46
N GLU A 4 -8.20 -13.87 -24.18
CA GLU A 4 -7.88 -12.98 -23.07
C GLU A 4 -6.37 -12.70 -23.01
N PRO A 5 -5.95 -11.46 -22.70
CA PRO A 5 -4.54 -11.14 -22.57
C PRO A 5 -3.98 -11.83 -21.32
N GLN A 6 -3.08 -12.81 -21.51
CA GLN A 6 -2.30 -13.36 -20.42
C GLN A 6 -1.32 -12.28 -19.93
N ALA A 7 -1.62 -11.71 -18.76
CA ALA A 7 -0.74 -10.75 -18.10
C ALA A 7 0.51 -11.48 -17.58
N THR A 8 1.63 -11.26 -18.27
CA THR A 8 2.98 -11.72 -17.93
C THR A 8 3.30 -11.47 -16.45
N ILE A 9 3.64 -12.52 -15.71
CA ILE A 9 4.22 -12.43 -14.38
C ILE A 9 5.70 -12.15 -14.57
N THR A 10 6.14 -10.91 -14.34
CA THR A 10 7.58 -10.61 -14.31
C THR A 10 8.10 -10.96 -12.93
N ILE A 11 8.56 -12.20 -12.77
CA ILE A 11 9.39 -12.61 -11.63
C ILE A 11 10.81 -12.18 -11.98
N THR A 12 11.23 -10.97 -11.58
CA THR A 12 12.65 -10.66 -11.55
C THR A 12 13.27 -11.40 -10.37
N SER A 13 14.02 -12.45 -10.67
CA SER A 13 14.89 -13.12 -9.70
C SER A 13 15.76 -12.08 -9.00
N PRO A 14 16.04 -12.21 -7.69
CA PRO A 14 16.99 -11.34 -7.03
C PRO A 14 18.33 -11.38 -7.80
N PRO A 15 19.03 -10.25 -7.93
CA PRO A 15 20.30 -10.20 -8.65
C PRO A 15 21.29 -11.23 -8.05
N PRO A 16 22.12 -11.90 -8.88
CA PRO A 16 23.07 -12.88 -8.38
C PRO A 16 24.00 -12.23 -7.36
N ASN A 17 24.10 -12.86 -6.20
CA ASN A 17 24.85 -12.34 -5.07
C ASN A 17 26.36 -12.36 -5.39
N SER A 18 26.90 -11.21 -5.76
CA SER A 18 28.33 -11.00 -6.00
C SER A 18 29.09 -11.04 -4.68
N GLY A 19 29.38 -12.25 -4.18
CA GLY A 19 30.52 -12.56 -3.31
C GLY A 19 30.62 -11.84 -1.95
N SER A 20 29.57 -11.21 -1.42
CA SER A 20 29.61 -10.60 -0.09
C SER A 20 28.47 -11.14 0.78
N ASN A 21 28.75 -11.33 2.08
CA ASN A 21 27.79 -11.71 3.12
C ASN A 21 26.81 -10.56 3.41
N ARG A 22 26.20 -9.99 2.36
CA ARG A 22 25.29 -8.85 2.42
C ARG A 22 23.89 -9.37 2.69
N VAL A 23 23.26 -8.75 3.69
CA VAL A 23 21.87 -8.98 4.08
C VAL A 23 20.94 -8.50 2.98
N PHE A 24 20.03 -9.35 2.51
CA PHE A 24 19.01 -9.01 1.52
C PHE A 24 17.90 -8.16 2.16
N THR A 25 17.79 -6.89 1.79
CA THR A 25 16.80 -5.96 2.36
C THR A 25 15.52 -5.95 1.52
N LEU A 26 14.43 -6.43 2.12
CA LEU A 26 13.10 -6.49 1.54
C LEU A 26 12.18 -5.48 2.22
N VAL A 27 11.53 -4.62 1.44
CA VAL A 27 10.53 -3.67 1.95
C VAL A 27 9.15 -4.07 1.46
N CYS A 28 8.18 -4.21 2.35
CA CYS A 28 6.79 -4.54 2.00
C CYS A 28 5.85 -3.42 2.44
N ALA A 29 5.15 -2.78 1.51
CA ALA A 29 4.17 -1.74 1.85
C ALA A 29 2.79 -2.37 2.15
N VAL A 30 2.17 -1.97 3.27
CA VAL A 30 0.87 -2.46 3.73
C VAL A 30 -0.09 -1.32 4.10
N ASP A 31 -1.38 -1.56 3.92
CA ASP A 31 -2.47 -0.57 4.16
C ASP A 31 -3.74 -1.20 4.76
N ALA A 32 -3.62 -2.38 5.40
CA ALA A 32 -4.71 -3.22 5.92
C ALA A 32 -5.68 -3.78 4.86
N SER A 33 -5.48 -3.48 3.57
CA SER A 33 -6.26 -4.12 2.50
C SER A 33 -5.82 -5.56 2.27
N ILE A 34 -6.75 -6.40 1.80
CA ILE A 34 -6.47 -7.81 1.49
C ILE A 34 -5.29 -7.95 0.50
N PRO A 35 -5.22 -7.22 -0.62
CA PRO A 35 -4.09 -7.33 -1.54
C PRO A 35 -2.73 -6.97 -0.92
N SER A 36 -2.67 -5.94 -0.06
CA SER A 36 -1.41 -5.55 0.58
C SER A 36 -0.98 -6.54 1.67
N LEU A 37 -1.95 -7.13 2.38
CA LEU A 37 -1.71 -8.20 3.34
C LEU A 37 -1.29 -9.52 2.65
N GLN A 38 -1.82 -9.83 1.48
CA GLN A 38 -1.33 -10.93 0.64
C GLN A 38 0.08 -10.66 0.09
N ALA A 39 0.41 -9.40 -0.17
CA ALA A 39 1.76 -9.01 -0.54
C ALA A 39 2.75 -9.27 0.60
N PHE A 40 2.34 -9.00 1.85
CA PHE A 40 3.09 -9.40 3.03
C PHE A 40 3.24 -10.92 3.12
N ASP A 41 2.17 -11.70 2.92
CA ASP A 41 2.25 -13.17 2.95
C ASP A 41 3.27 -13.71 1.93
N ALA A 42 3.34 -13.12 0.73
CA ALA A 42 4.33 -13.47 -0.28
C ALA A 42 5.76 -13.09 0.16
N ALA A 43 5.95 -11.90 0.73
CA ALA A 43 7.24 -11.46 1.28
C ALA A 43 7.71 -12.35 2.43
N ALA A 44 6.82 -12.71 3.35
CA ALA A 44 7.07 -13.64 4.46
C ALA A 44 7.50 -15.01 3.93
N ASN A 45 6.77 -15.58 2.96
CA ASN A 45 7.11 -16.87 2.36
C ASN A 45 8.48 -16.89 1.67
N LEU A 46 8.89 -15.77 1.07
CA LEU A 46 10.22 -15.63 0.47
C LEU A 46 11.32 -15.78 1.54
N VAL A 47 11.18 -15.05 2.66
CA VAL A 47 12.24 -15.00 3.69
C VAL A 47 12.20 -16.17 4.66
N LEU A 48 11.07 -16.88 4.79
CA LEU A 48 10.94 -18.08 5.63
C LEU A 48 11.93 -19.20 5.26
N HIS A 49 12.37 -19.23 4.00
CA HIS A 49 13.36 -20.19 3.49
C HIS A 49 14.81 -19.68 3.62
N MET A 50 15.01 -18.48 4.16
CA MET A 50 16.32 -17.86 4.39
C MET A 50 16.70 -17.95 5.87
N HIS A 51 18.00 -18.01 6.15
CA HIS A 51 18.49 -17.85 7.52
C HIS A 51 18.24 -16.39 7.98
N PRO A 52 17.77 -16.12 9.21
CA PRO A 52 17.46 -14.77 9.68
C PRO A 52 18.59 -13.74 9.58
N SER A 53 19.86 -14.18 9.60
CA SER A 53 21.01 -13.28 9.41
C SER A 53 21.21 -12.82 7.96
N ASN A 54 20.50 -13.40 7.00
CA ASN A 54 20.73 -13.19 5.57
C ASN A 54 19.69 -12.26 4.95
N TYR A 55 18.68 -11.84 5.70
CA TYR A 55 17.67 -10.90 5.22
C TYR A 55 17.30 -9.88 6.29
N ARG A 56 16.71 -8.77 5.84
CA ARG A 56 16.02 -7.79 6.67
C ARG A 56 14.68 -7.47 6.02
N LEU A 57 13.58 -7.82 6.68
CA LEU A 57 12.23 -7.52 6.20
C LEU A 57 11.70 -6.29 6.95
N ILE A 58 11.36 -5.24 6.20
CA ILE A 58 10.77 -4.01 6.73
C ILE A 58 9.36 -3.89 6.17
N VAL A 59 8.37 -3.92 7.05
CA VAL A 59 6.97 -3.67 6.73
C VAL A 59 6.69 -2.19 6.94
N VAL A 60 6.23 -1.51 5.91
CA VAL A 60 6.02 -0.06 5.93
C VAL A 60 4.54 0.24 5.77
N TYR A 61 4.00 1.01 6.71
CA TYR A 61 2.68 1.64 6.59
C TYR A 61 2.88 3.15 6.39
N ILE A 62 2.28 3.71 5.33
CA ILE A 62 2.38 5.14 5.02
C ILE A 62 1.14 5.88 5.51
N VAL A 63 1.34 6.94 6.28
CA VAL A 63 0.31 7.92 6.63
C VAL A 63 0.48 9.12 5.71
N ALA A 64 -0.34 9.18 4.68
CA ALA A 64 -0.37 10.27 3.70
C ALA A 64 -1.19 11.45 4.25
N LEU A 65 -0.51 12.49 4.70
CA LEU A 65 -1.14 13.69 5.26
C LEU A 65 -1.39 14.74 4.18
N ASN A 66 -2.42 15.56 4.38
CA ASN A 66 -2.60 16.75 3.56
C ASN A 66 -1.52 17.78 3.92
N SER A 67 -0.97 18.44 2.90
CA SER A 67 -0.05 19.56 3.12
C SER A 67 -0.80 20.70 3.81
N GLU A 68 -0.21 21.28 4.85
CA GLU A 68 -0.81 22.43 5.53
C GLU A 68 -0.84 23.62 4.55
N SER A 69 -2.05 24.06 4.18
CA SER A 69 -2.23 25.19 3.28
C SER A 69 -1.65 26.45 3.90
N LYS A 70 -0.77 27.17 3.20
CA LYS A 70 -0.25 28.48 3.64
C LYS A 70 -1.29 29.61 3.57
N MET A 71 -2.56 29.28 3.30
CA MET A 71 -3.62 30.25 3.07
C MET A 71 -4.31 30.58 4.39
N PRO A 72 -4.40 31.87 4.78
CA PRO A 72 -5.00 32.24 6.06
C PRO A 72 -6.43 31.70 6.18
N TYR A 73 -6.80 31.29 7.40
CA TYR A 73 -8.09 30.68 7.80
C TYR A 73 -8.29 29.19 7.47
N PHE A 74 -7.42 28.54 6.68
CA PHE A 74 -7.55 27.11 6.35
C PHE A 74 -6.77 26.17 7.28
N ASP A 75 -5.80 26.69 8.03
CA ASP A 75 -4.91 25.92 8.91
C ASP A 75 -5.66 25.02 9.91
N HIS A 76 -6.80 25.46 10.43
CA HIS A 76 -7.59 24.68 11.40
C HIS A 76 -8.32 23.49 10.76
N LEU A 77 -8.72 23.61 9.48
CA LEU A 77 -9.40 22.54 8.76
C LEU A 77 -8.40 21.46 8.36
N ASP A 78 -7.25 21.84 7.82
CA ASP A 78 -6.20 20.89 7.42
C ASP A 78 -5.71 20.07 8.62
N LYS A 79 -5.54 20.72 9.78
CA LYS A 79 -5.22 20.03 11.04
C LYS A 79 -6.31 19.07 11.47
N ALA A 80 -7.58 19.44 11.38
CA ALA A 80 -8.68 18.55 11.73
C ALA A 80 -8.73 17.31 10.82
N TYR A 81 -8.54 17.50 9.50
CA TYR A 81 -8.46 16.38 8.56
C TYR A 81 -7.25 15.48 8.81
N ASN A 82 -6.08 16.05 9.07
CA ASN A 82 -4.87 15.27 9.36
C ASN A 82 -5.03 14.47 10.66
N LEU A 83 -5.72 15.00 11.68
CA LEU A 83 -6.05 14.24 12.89
C LEU A 83 -6.99 13.05 12.59
N GLU A 84 -7.97 13.23 11.71
CA GLU A 84 -8.86 12.14 11.27
C GLU A 84 -8.07 11.06 10.51
N ILE A 85 -7.17 11.47 9.59
CA ILE A 85 -6.28 10.55 8.85
C ILE A 85 -5.38 9.77 9.82
N GLN A 86 -4.81 10.42 10.83
CA GLN A 86 -3.97 9.77 11.83
C GLN A 86 -4.77 8.77 12.69
N ASP A 87 -6.01 9.09 13.06
CA ASP A 87 -6.85 8.17 13.82
C ASP A 87 -7.25 6.94 12.98
N GLU A 88 -7.58 7.14 11.71
CA GLU A 88 -7.84 6.04 10.76
C GLU A 88 -6.59 5.17 10.57
N ALA A 89 -5.41 5.79 10.39
CA ALA A 89 -4.14 5.09 10.28
C ALA A 89 -3.86 4.24 11.53
N ARG A 90 -4.13 4.76 12.73
CA ARG A 90 -3.96 4.00 13.99
C ARG A 90 -4.79 2.72 14.00
N HIS A 91 -6.03 2.77 13.51
CA HIS A 91 -6.86 1.57 13.37
C HIS A 91 -6.30 0.60 12.33
N ALA A 92 -5.96 1.08 11.13
CA ALA A 92 -5.41 0.24 10.07
C ALA A 92 -4.07 -0.41 10.44
N ILE A 93 -3.19 0.31 11.16
CA ILE A 93 -1.93 -0.23 11.68
C ILE A 93 -2.21 -1.34 12.70
N THR A 94 -3.22 -1.17 13.55
CA THR A 94 -3.65 -2.21 14.50
C THR A 94 -4.12 -3.45 13.77
N GLU A 95 -4.92 -3.29 12.71
CA GLU A 95 -5.37 -4.40 11.86
C GLU A 95 -4.22 -5.10 11.15
N CYS A 96 -3.27 -4.35 10.58
CA CYS A 96 -2.06 -4.92 9.99
C CYS A 96 -1.30 -5.76 11.01
N LYS A 97 -0.98 -5.19 12.18
CA LYS A 97 -0.23 -5.91 13.22
C LYS A 97 -0.96 -7.16 13.71
N ALA A 98 -2.29 -7.09 13.85
CA ALA A 98 -3.11 -8.24 14.20
C ALA A 98 -3.13 -9.34 13.13
N TYR A 99 -3.11 -8.97 11.84
CA TYR A 99 -2.99 -9.93 10.75
C TYR A 99 -1.60 -10.60 10.73
N LEU A 100 -0.56 -9.80 10.92
CA LEU A 100 0.84 -10.21 10.86
C LEU A 100 1.25 -11.09 12.05
N SER A 101 0.63 -10.91 13.23
CA SER A 101 0.93 -11.70 14.44
C SER A 101 0.71 -13.21 14.30
N ARG A 102 -0.02 -13.64 13.27
CA ARG A 102 -0.10 -15.07 12.91
C ARG A 102 1.29 -15.68 12.72
N TYR A 103 2.28 -14.87 12.34
CA TYR A 103 3.63 -15.31 12.03
C TYR A 103 4.57 -15.34 13.24
N ASP A 104 4.12 -14.86 14.42
CA ASP A 104 4.97 -14.71 15.62
C ASP A 104 5.59 -16.03 16.12
N HIS A 105 4.99 -17.17 15.75
CA HIS A 105 5.49 -18.50 16.11
C HIS A 105 6.61 -19.00 15.17
N HIS A 106 6.88 -18.32 14.05
CA HIS A 106 7.96 -18.68 13.14
C HIS A 106 9.27 -18.03 13.55
N THR A 107 10.19 -18.81 14.12
CA THR A 107 11.51 -18.33 14.55
C THR A 107 12.37 -17.79 13.39
N ASN A 108 12.08 -18.22 12.17
CA ASN A 108 12.81 -17.81 10.97
C ASN A 108 12.24 -16.55 10.32
N LEU A 109 11.16 -15.98 10.83
CA LEU A 109 10.53 -14.77 10.31
C LEU A 109 10.65 -13.63 11.33
N GLN A 110 11.46 -12.64 10.99
CA GLN A 110 11.64 -11.41 11.74
C GLN A 110 11.33 -10.24 10.81
N TYR A 111 10.57 -9.27 11.28
CA TYR A 111 10.30 -8.05 10.53
C TYR A 111 10.28 -6.83 11.44
N GLU A 112 10.67 -5.68 10.88
CA GLU A 112 10.46 -4.38 11.48
C GLU A 112 9.16 -3.79 10.93
N PHE A 113 8.28 -3.26 11.79
CA PHE A 113 7.09 -2.54 11.35
C PHE A 113 7.29 -1.05 11.55
N VAL A 114 7.40 -0.31 10.45
CA VAL A 114 7.65 1.14 10.43
C VAL A 114 6.41 1.86 9.96
N THR A 115 6.02 2.90 10.69
CA THR A 115 5.02 3.87 10.25
C THR A 115 5.75 5.12 9.77
N VAL A 116 5.46 5.55 8.55
CA VAL A 116 6.06 6.74 7.94
C VAL A 116 4.95 7.73 7.66
N GLU A 117 5.06 8.93 8.24
CA GLU A 117 4.16 10.03 7.92
C GLU A 117 4.82 10.95 6.90
N GLY A 118 4.03 11.42 5.93
CA GLY A 118 4.52 12.37 4.94
C GLY A 118 3.38 13.07 4.22
N GLU A 119 3.67 14.26 3.71
CA GLU A 119 2.68 15.05 2.96
C GLU A 119 2.52 14.52 1.52
N GLY A 120 1.27 14.47 1.05
CA GLY A 120 0.94 14.11 -0.33
C GLY A 120 0.56 12.65 -0.50
N GLU A 121 0.91 12.06 -1.64
CA GLU A 121 0.48 10.70 -1.99
C GLU A 121 1.41 9.62 -1.42
N VAL A 122 0.84 8.44 -1.15
CA VAL A 122 1.55 7.29 -0.56
C VAL A 122 2.81 6.88 -1.36
N GLY A 123 2.72 6.84 -2.70
CA GLY A 123 3.84 6.42 -3.56
C GLY A 123 5.08 7.32 -3.42
N PRO A 124 4.94 8.65 -3.63
CA PRO A 124 6.00 9.62 -3.37
C PRO A 124 6.58 9.57 -1.95
N VAL A 125 5.73 9.46 -0.92
CA VAL A 125 6.20 9.37 0.48
C VAL A 125 7.02 8.10 0.71
N LEU A 126 6.55 6.95 0.20
CA LEU A 126 7.30 5.70 0.24
C LEU A 126 8.65 5.82 -0.47
N HIS A 127 8.68 6.42 -1.67
CA HIS A 127 9.93 6.62 -2.41
C HIS A 127 10.92 7.50 -1.65
N ALA A 128 10.46 8.62 -1.09
CA ALA A 128 11.30 9.50 -0.27
C ALA A 128 11.90 8.75 0.92
N TYR A 129 11.07 8.01 1.66
CA TYR A 129 11.51 7.20 2.78
C TYR A 129 12.55 6.14 2.38
N LEU A 130 12.30 5.38 1.32
CA LEU A 130 13.24 4.36 0.83
C LEU A 130 14.59 4.98 0.44
N LYS A 131 14.55 6.11 -0.28
CA LYS A 131 15.76 6.80 -0.74
C LYS A 131 16.61 7.34 0.42
N GLU A 132 15.95 7.89 1.44
CA GLU A 132 16.64 8.58 2.54
C GLU A 132 17.04 7.63 3.67
N SER A 133 16.19 6.64 3.97
CA SER A 133 16.34 5.79 5.16
C SER A 133 16.83 4.38 4.85
N ILE A 134 16.56 3.85 3.66
CA ILE A 134 16.88 2.47 3.28
C ILE A 134 17.42 2.39 1.83
N PRO A 135 18.46 3.15 1.47
CA PRO A 135 18.99 3.18 0.10
C PRO A 135 19.49 1.82 -0.39
N GLU A 136 19.80 0.89 0.51
CA GLU A 136 20.22 -0.48 0.24
C GLU A 136 19.07 -1.47 -0.04
N THR A 137 17.84 -0.99 -0.24
CA THR A 137 16.67 -1.83 -0.58
C THR A 137 16.94 -2.69 -1.82
N ASP A 138 16.86 -4.01 -1.67
CA ASP A 138 17.08 -4.96 -2.77
C ASP A 138 15.76 -5.32 -3.48
N MET A 139 14.62 -5.18 -2.80
CA MET A 139 13.30 -5.38 -3.39
C MET A 139 12.20 -4.66 -2.59
N VAL A 140 11.22 -4.11 -3.32
CA VAL A 140 9.98 -3.55 -2.78
C VAL A 140 8.81 -4.45 -3.17
N VAL A 141 7.97 -4.83 -2.22
CA VAL A 141 6.79 -5.68 -2.42
C VAL A 141 5.54 -4.85 -2.12
N VAL A 142 4.62 -4.84 -3.07
CA VAL A 142 3.34 -4.13 -2.97
C VAL A 142 2.20 -5.03 -3.42
N GLY A 143 1.03 -4.85 -2.83
CA GLY A 143 -0.19 -5.46 -3.33
C GLY A 143 -0.68 -4.77 -4.59
N THR A 144 -1.59 -5.43 -5.31
CA THR A 144 -2.43 -4.73 -6.28
C THR A 144 -3.44 -3.82 -5.57
N HIS A 145 -4.10 -2.97 -6.35
CA HIS A 145 -5.18 -2.10 -5.90
C HIS A 145 -6.27 -2.72 -5.02
N ASN A 146 -6.88 -1.89 -4.17
CA ASN A 146 -8.18 -2.11 -3.54
C ASN A 146 -9.17 -0.98 -3.90
N TYR A 147 -10.02 -1.14 -4.92
CA TYR A 147 -11.38 -0.56 -4.95
C TYR A 147 -12.35 -1.59 -5.53
N GLN A 148 -13.47 -1.70 -4.84
CA GLN A 148 -14.74 -2.30 -5.22
C GLN A 148 -14.94 -2.47 -6.75
N GLY A 149 -14.98 -3.72 -7.21
CA GLY A 149 -15.87 -4.13 -8.30
C GLY A 149 -15.51 -3.79 -9.75
N LEU A 150 -14.36 -3.20 -10.08
CA LEU A 150 -13.95 -2.97 -11.47
C LEU A 150 -12.89 -3.98 -11.95
N LYS A 151 -13.36 -5.04 -12.61
CA LYS A 151 -12.61 -6.19 -13.17
C LYS A 151 -11.47 -5.85 -14.17
N LYS A 152 -11.03 -4.60 -14.35
CA LYS A 152 -10.23 -4.21 -15.53
C LYS A 152 -8.98 -3.34 -15.31
N MET A 153 -8.64 -2.92 -14.09
CA MET A 153 -7.36 -2.24 -13.84
C MET A 153 -6.50 -3.08 -12.89
N LEU A 154 -5.40 -3.64 -13.41
CA LEU A 154 -4.54 -4.61 -12.71
C LEU A 154 -3.58 -3.96 -11.69
N TYR A 155 -3.40 -2.64 -11.73
CA TYR A 155 -2.46 -1.89 -10.88
C TYR A 155 -3.18 -0.74 -10.17
N GLY A 156 -2.90 -0.56 -8.88
CA GLY A 156 -3.37 0.58 -8.07
C GLY A 156 -2.36 1.72 -8.08
N SER A 157 -2.79 2.92 -7.69
CA SER A 157 -1.95 4.14 -7.72
C SER A 157 -0.58 3.93 -7.07
N VAL A 158 -0.50 3.24 -5.92
CA VAL A 158 0.77 2.93 -5.26
C VAL A 158 1.62 1.97 -6.08
N SER A 159 1.06 0.83 -6.52
CA SER A 159 1.81 -0.15 -7.32
C SER A 159 2.26 0.40 -8.68
N GLU A 160 1.43 1.22 -9.32
CA GLU A 160 1.74 1.88 -10.58
C GLU A 160 2.85 2.92 -10.38
N TYR A 161 2.71 3.78 -9.36
CA TYR A 161 3.76 4.71 -8.98
C TYR A 161 5.08 3.98 -8.73
N CYS A 162 5.04 2.89 -7.95
CA CYS A 162 6.24 2.12 -7.60
C CYS A 162 6.93 1.56 -8.84
N LEU A 163 6.17 0.90 -9.72
CA LEU A 163 6.68 0.33 -10.97
C LEU A 163 7.30 1.38 -11.90
N GLN A 164 6.75 2.59 -11.93
CA GLN A 164 7.21 3.65 -12.83
C GLN A 164 8.36 4.49 -12.26
N ASN A 165 8.45 4.65 -10.93
CA ASN A 165 9.29 5.69 -10.32
C ASN A 165 10.36 5.16 -9.36
N LEU A 166 10.22 3.95 -8.80
CA LEU A 166 11.22 3.46 -7.86
C LEU A 166 12.47 2.96 -8.59
N PRO A 167 13.67 3.30 -8.10
CA PRO A 167 14.93 2.77 -8.64
C PRO A 167 15.22 1.32 -8.18
N TYR A 168 14.30 0.70 -7.42
CA TYR A 168 14.45 -0.61 -6.81
C TYR A 168 13.63 -1.66 -7.58
N PRO A 169 14.03 -2.95 -7.57
CA PRO A 169 13.17 -4.03 -8.05
C PRO A 169 11.82 -4.02 -7.31
N VAL A 170 10.71 -3.96 -8.06
CA VAL A 170 9.35 -3.94 -7.50
C VAL A 170 8.61 -5.23 -7.85
N THR A 171 8.12 -5.94 -6.83
CA THR A 171 7.23 -7.09 -6.98
C THR A 171 5.81 -6.69 -6.65
N VAL A 172 4.90 -6.88 -7.62
CA VAL A 172 3.46 -6.67 -7.43
C VAL A 172 2.77 -8.02 -7.21
N VAL A 173 2.13 -8.17 -6.06
CA VAL A 173 1.44 -9.40 -5.69
C VAL A 173 -0.04 -9.29 -6.03
N LYS A 174 -0.51 -10.20 -6.91
CA LYS A 174 -1.92 -10.30 -7.29
C LYS A 174 -2.69 -11.12 -6.25
N PRO A 175 -3.99 -10.86 -6.05
CA PRO A 175 -4.80 -11.68 -5.17
C PRO A 175 -4.82 -13.10 -5.70
N ALA A 176 -4.64 -14.08 -4.82
CA ALA A 176 -4.91 -15.47 -5.17
C ALA A 176 -6.35 -15.55 -5.65
N ALA A 177 -6.58 -16.07 -6.86
CA ALA A 177 -7.92 -16.31 -7.34
C ALA A 177 -8.64 -17.16 -6.29
N SER A 178 -9.70 -16.62 -5.68
CA SER A 178 -10.59 -17.40 -4.83
C SER A 178 -11.05 -18.60 -5.66
N VAL A 179 -10.54 -19.79 -5.37
CA VAL A 179 -11.12 -21.01 -5.91
C VAL A 179 -12.54 -21.05 -5.34
N PRO A 180 -13.61 -21.00 -6.17
CA PRO A 180 -14.96 -21.11 -5.64
C PRO A 180 -15.09 -22.47 -4.95
N GLY A 181 -15.25 -22.47 -3.63
CA GLY A 181 -15.48 -23.70 -2.84
C GLY A 181 -14.48 -24.03 -1.75
N THR A 182 -13.42 -23.25 -1.52
CA THR A 182 -12.56 -23.41 -0.32
C THR A 182 -12.89 -22.33 0.70
N GLY A 183 -13.59 -22.73 1.77
CA GLY A 183 -14.18 -21.86 2.79
C GLY A 183 -13.20 -21.02 3.61
N LEU A 184 -12.71 -19.93 3.01
CA LEU A 184 -12.15 -18.79 3.72
C LEU A 184 -13.18 -17.65 3.76
N GLU A 185 -14.41 -17.96 4.21
CA GLU A 185 -15.32 -16.92 4.73
C GLU A 185 -14.98 -16.73 6.20
N GLY A 186 -14.45 -15.56 6.57
CA GLY A 186 -14.16 -15.35 7.99
C GLY A 186 -13.43 -14.08 8.41
N VAL A 187 -13.44 -12.98 7.66
CA VAL A 187 -13.21 -11.65 8.25
C VAL A 187 -14.10 -10.64 7.51
N ALA A 188 -15.26 -10.34 8.08
CA ALA A 188 -16.11 -9.24 7.60
C ALA A 188 -15.53 -7.91 8.10
N ILE A 189 -14.73 -7.24 7.26
CA ILE A 189 -14.27 -5.87 7.54
C ILE A 189 -15.39 -4.90 7.11
N LYS A 190 -15.93 -4.17 8.08
CA LYS A 190 -17.04 -3.22 7.91
C LYS A 190 -16.51 -1.97 7.19
N GLN A 191 -16.92 -1.75 5.94
CA GLN A 191 -16.43 -0.64 5.13
C GLN A 191 -17.02 0.72 5.58
N ALA A 192 -16.14 1.70 5.82
CA ALA A 192 -16.51 3.10 5.97
C ALA A 192 -16.76 3.74 4.60
N LYS A 193 -17.80 4.58 4.51
CA LYS A 193 -18.37 5.09 3.26
C LYS A 193 -17.75 6.44 2.90
N THR A 194 -16.76 6.47 2.00
CA THR A 194 -16.21 7.74 1.48
C THR A 194 -17.23 8.40 0.55
N ARG A 195 -17.74 9.56 0.97
CA ARG A 195 -18.62 10.42 0.16
C ARG A 195 -17.79 11.23 -0.82
N SER A 196 -17.89 10.92 -2.12
CA SER A 196 -17.47 11.81 -3.20
C SER A 196 -18.29 13.11 -3.19
N ARG A 197 -17.66 14.27 -3.01
CA ARG A 197 -18.31 15.56 -3.28
C ARG A 197 -18.26 15.86 -4.78
N THR A 198 -19.42 15.76 -5.43
CA THR A 198 -19.68 16.37 -6.72
C THR A 198 -19.72 17.90 -6.59
N SER A 199 -18.97 18.59 -7.44
CA SER A 199 -19.01 20.04 -7.62
C SER A 199 -20.36 20.46 -8.21
N SER A 200 -21.15 21.24 -7.46
CA SER A 200 -22.32 21.95 -8.00
C SER A 200 -21.91 23.37 -8.41
N ASN A 201 -21.93 23.61 -9.72
CA ASN A 201 -21.82 24.92 -10.36
C ASN A 201 -22.93 25.85 -9.84
N ALA A 202 -22.57 27.03 -9.36
CA ALA A 202 -23.52 28.08 -9.02
C ALA A 202 -23.89 28.88 -10.28
N SER A 203 -25.15 28.82 -10.71
CA SER A 203 -25.72 29.73 -11.71
C SER A 203 -26.54 30.81 -10.99
N LEU A 204 -26.28 32.08 -11.34
CA LEU A 204 -26.99 33.25 -10.83
C LEU A 204 -28.50 33.19 -11.15
N PRO A 205 -29.38 33.77 -10.29
CA PRO A 205 -30.78 33.94 -10.63
C PRO A 205 -30.99 35.11 -11.60
N GLN A 206 -31.70 34.86 -12.71
CA GLN A 206 -32.29 35.91 -13.53
C GLN A 206 -33.63 36.35 -12.94
N SER A 207 -33.82 37.67 -12.89
CA SER A 207 -35.02 38.35 -12.40
C SER A 207 -36.23 38.13 -13.33
N PRO A 208 -37.47 38.07 -12.81
CA PRO A 208 -38.66 37.86 -13.63
C PRO A 208 -39.15 39.15 -14.29
N THR A 209 -39.53 39.01 -15.55
CA THR A 209 -40.30 39.97 -16.34
C THR A 209 -41.70 40.17 -15.78
N HIS A 210 -42.17 41.42 -15.73
CA HIS A 210 -43.59 41.75 -15.69
C HIS A 210 -43.94 42.68 -16.85
N HIS A 211 -45.14 42.41 -17.38
CA HIS A 211 -45.87 43.00 -18.50
C HIS A 211 -45.78 44.51 -18.71
#